data_AF-I4HUD6-F1
#
_entry.id   AF-I4HUD6-F1
#
_cell.length_a   1.000
_cell.length_b   1.000
_cell.length_c   1.000
_cell.angle_alpha   90.00
_cell.angle_beta   90.00
_cell.angle_gamma   90.00
#
_symmetry.space_group_name_H-M   'P 1'
#
loop_
_entity.id
_entity.type
_entity.pdbx_description
1 polymer ?
#
loop_
_entity_poly.entity_id
_entity_poly.type
_entity_poly.pdbx_seq_one_letter_code
_entity_poly.pdbx_strand_id
1 'polypeptide(L)'
;MTNKHTARLLGSYLQRLPAHSWLILVFWALIIAPVQAAVELRIAISKGVSAVSVGSSTDAVVKDGAGRVLGELTAMNALNANPRGKAVGLADWQASQLIIEPENDGYVWINDRWYRGRTRIIRQGSGVTALNLVDLEEYLYSVVGAEAIPSWPQEALKAQSVAARTYALYQMNTSGNRIYDLDTTTRTQVYKGLESEFTSTHEAVNATAGQIMSFNGKPILAVFHSSSGGHTENVEDVWNSPLPYLRGVVDYDQVAPVFQWSKNFSAGELGRLIGGVGRVRSLSPERTTPHGRVIRMRVVGDQGSKLISDTQLRRFLELRSTLFTISANNGTFAINGRGFGHGIGLSQWGAFSLADQGVTYDRILSHYYQNARLTEMPN
;
A
#
# COMPACT_ATOMS: atom_id res chain seq x y z
N MET A 1 54.67 56.95 -32.16
CA MET A 1 55.65 56.39 -33.12
C MET A 1 55.61 54.87 -32.94
N THR A 2 54.89 54.13 -33.79
CA THR A 2 55.43 53.39 -34.97
C THR A 2 56.58 52.44 -34.57
N ASN A 3 56.63 51.16 -34.94
CA ASN A 3 55.92 50.39 -35.95
C ASN A 3 56.14 48.89 -35.66
N LYS A 4 55.30 48.06 -36.28
CA LYS A 4 55.36 46.59 -36.34
C LYS A 4 56.72 46.10 -36.86
N HIS A 5 57.19 44.95 -36.38
CA HIS A 5 57.65 43.84 -37.25
C HIS A 5 57.77 42.52 -36.48
N THR A 6 57.50 41.47 -37.24
CA THR A 6 57.11 40.11 -36.91
C THR A 6 58.29 39.12 -36.90
N ALA A 7 58.08 38.01 -36.18
CA ALA A 7 58.68 36.68 -36.39
C ALA A 7 60.14 36.43 -35.98
N ARG A 8 60.31 35.79 -34.81
CA ARG A 8 60.96 34.47 -34.68
C ARG A 8 61.03 34.06 -33.21
N LEU A 9 60.29 33.00 -32.87
CA LEU A 9 60.70 31.85 -32.04
C LEU A 9 59.45 31.18 -31.44
N LEU A 10 58.82 30.36 -32.28
CA LEU A 10 58.07 29.19 -31.86
C LEU A 10 59.04 28.27 -31.11
N GLY A 11 58.78 27.99 -29.84
CA GLY A 11 59.57 27.02 -29.09
C GLY A 11 59.25 27.03 -27.60
N SER A 12 58.51 26.01 -27.17
CA SER A 12 58.49 25.44 -25.82
C SER A 12 57.98 26.31 -24.65
N TYR A 13 56.65 26.34 -24.45
CA TYR A 13 56.05 26.38 -23.10
C TYR A 13 54.70 25.64 -23.03
N LEU A 14 54.56 24.57 -23.82
CA LEU A 14 53.48 23.58 -23.71
C LEU A 14 54.13 22.21 -23.59
N GLN A 15 54.59 21.86 -22.39
CA GLN A 15 54.85 20.47 -22.02
C GLN A 15 55.01 20.37 -20.50
N ARG A 16 54.28 19.40 -19.93
CA ARG A 16 54.21 18.96 -18.53
C ARG A 16 52.99 19.40 -17.74
N LEU A 17 51.81 19.03 -18.25
CA LEU A 17 50.79 18.43 -17.38
C LEU A 17 50.64 16.97 -17.83
N PRO A 18 50.73 15.98 -16.91
CA PRO A 18 50.60 14.57 -17.29
C PRO A 18 49.17 14.29 -17.78
N ALA A 19 49.06 13.55 -18.90
CA ALA A 19 47.83 13.27 -19.64
C ALA A 19 46.80 12.37 -18.91
N HIS A 20 46.90 12.23 -17.58
CA HIS A 20 46.06 11.33 -16.77
C HIS A 20 45.33 12.02 -15.61
N SER A 21 45.40 13.34 -15.48
CA SER A 21 44.74 14.09 -14.39
C SER A 21 43.21 14.23 -14.51
N TRP A 22 42.60 13.69 -15.57
CA TRP A 22 41.14 13.63 -15.76
C TRP A 22 40.55 12.27 -15.34
N LEU A 23 41.34 11.20 -15.31
CA LEU A 23 40.91 9.87 -14.88
C LEU A 23 40.72 9.77 -13.36
N ILE A 24 41.37 10.63 -12.58
CA ILE A 24 41.28 10.62 -11.10
C ILE A 24 40.00 11.33 -10.61
N LEU A 25 39.42 12.25 -11.41
CA LEU A 25 38.14 12.89 -11.08
C LEU A 25 36.93 11.99 -11.44
N VAL A 26 37.06 11.12 -12.44
CA VAL A 26 36.03 10.11 -12.77
C VAL A 26 36.05 8.95 -11.76
N PHE A 27 37.19 8.67 -11.14
CA PHE A 27 37.31 7.62 -10.12
C PHE A 27 36.81 8.02 -8.71
N TRP A 28 36.61 9.34 -8.46
CA TRP A 28 36.06 9.84 -7.19
C TRP A 28 34.56 10.22 -7.26
N ALA A 29 33.95 10.19 -8.44
CA ALA A 29 32.50 10.40 -8.61
C ALA A 29 31.69 9.08 -8.64
N LEU A 30 32.36 7.92 -8.49
CA LEU A 30 31.76 6.58 -8.60
C LEU A 30 31.70 5.81 -7.27
N ILE A 31 31.94 6.47 -6.14
CA ILE A 31 31.90 5.82 -4.82
C ILE A 31 30.89 6.56 -3.94
N ILE A 32 29.87 5.82 -3.52
CA ILE A 32 28.71 6.17 -2.66
C ILE A 32 27.54 6.89 -3.36
N ALA A 33 26.94 6.28 -4.38
CA ALA A 33 25.50 6.11 -4.24
C ALA A 33 25.33 5.02 -3.16
N PRO A 34 24.64 5.25 -2.04
CA PRO A 34 24.31 4.15 -1.16
C PRO A 34 23.54 3.16 -2.03
N VAL A 35 24.11 1.96 -2.25
CA VAL A 35 23.31 0.81 -2.66
C VAL A 35 22.38 0.61 -1.48
N GLN A 36 21.21 1.23 -1.56
CA GLN A 36 20.19 1.04 -0.56
C GLN A 36 19.91 -0.46 -0.54
N ALA A 37 20.10 -1.09 0.62
CA ALA A 37 19.88 -2.51 0.74
C ALA A 37 18.44 -2.79 0.32
N ALA A 38 18.26 -3.64 -0.69
CA ALA A 38 16.95 -4.04 -1.19
C ALA A 38 16.13 -4.59 -0.01
N VAL A 39 14.99 -3.97 0.28
CA VAL A 39 14.12 -4.39 1.38
C VAL A 39 13.18 -5.45 0.83
N GLU A 40 13.44 -6.73 1.14
CA GLU A 40 12.54 -7.83 0.78
C GLU A 40 11.31 -7.85 1.72
N LEU A 41 10.12 -7.68 1.15
CA LEU A 41 8.85 -7.85 1.85
C LEU A 41 8.33 -9.28 1.74
N ARG A 42 7.66 -9.76 2.79
CA ARG A 42 6.96 -11.05 2.83
C ARG A 42 5.47 -10.81 2.84
N ILE A 43 4.80 -11.01 1.72
CA ILE A 43 3.36 -10.75 1.56
C ILE A 43 2.59 -12.07 1.59
N ALA A 44 1.67 -12.24 2.54
CA ALA A 44 0.82 -13.43 2.59
C ALA A 44 -0.32 -13.34 1.56
N ILE A 45 -0.21 -14.13 0.49
CA ILE A 45 -1.19 -14.21 -0.60
C ILE A 45 -2.33 -15.18 -0.28
N SER A 46 -2.02 -16.30 0.39
CA SER A 46 -2.99 -17.30 0.83
C SER A 46 -2.57 -17.89 2.16
N LYS A 47 -3.51 -18.07 3.10
CA LYS A 47 -3.23 -18.42 4.49
C LYS A 47 -3.98 -19.68 4.92
N GLY A 48 -3.26 -20.72 5.33
CA GLY A 48 -3.83 -21.94 5.92
C GLY A 48 -4.79 -22.71 5.01
N VAL A 49 -4.57 -22.66 3.69
CA VAL A 49 -5.43 -23.32 2.68
C VAL A 49 -5.06 -24.79 2.48
N SER A 50 -5.96 -25.61 1.95
CA SER A 50 -5.70 -27.04 1.72
C SER A 50 -4.72 -27.29 0.58
N ALA A 51 -4.67 -26.41 -0.41
CA ALA A 51 -3.69 -26.41 -1.49
C ALA A 51 -3.49 -24.99 -2.02
N VAL A 52 -2.34 -24.74 -2.66
CA VAL A 52 -2.05 -23.52 -3.41
C VAL A 52 -1.43 -23.91 -4.75
N SER A 53 -1.92 -23.33 -5.85
CA SER A 53 -1.29 -23.52 -7.17
C SER A 53 -0.12 -22.56 -7.30
N VAL A 54 1.07 -23.07 -7.63
CA VAL A 54 2.27 -22.26 -7.81
C VAL A 54 2.96 -22.58 -9.13
N GLY A 55 3.42 -21.55 -9.82
CA GLY A 55 4.07 -21.66 -11.12
C GLY A 55 5.16 -20.60 -11.30
N SER A 56 5.83 -20.63 -12.44
CA SER A 56 6.81 -19.63 -12.83
C SER A 56 6.67 -19.30 -14.32
N SER A 57 6.94 -18.06 -14.72
CA SER A 57 6.90 -17.65 -16.14
C SER A 57 8.14 -18.10 -16.92
N THR A 58 9.24 -18.33 -16.21
CA THR A 58 10.51 -18.91 -16.69
C THR A 58 10.77 -20.22 -15.97
N ASP A 59 11.80 -20.96 -16.36
CA ASP A 59 12.28 -22.06 -15.54
C ASP A 59 12.63 -21.53 -14.14
N ALA A 60 12.31 -22.30 -13.10
CA ALA A 60 12.47 -21.89 -11.72
C ALA A 60 13.16 -22.96 -10.90
N VAL A 61 14.08 -22.53 -10.04
CA VAL A 61 14.73 -23.43 -9.09
C VAL A 61 13.81 -23.63 -7.90
N VAL A 62 13.57 -24.89 -7.52
CA VAL A 62 12.84 -25.25 -6.31
C VAL A 62 13.85 -25.55 -5.20
N LYS A 63 13.80 -24.77 -4.12
CA LYS A 63 14.71 -24.86 -2.97
C LYS A 63 13.96 -25.20 -1.69
N ASP A 64 14.65 -25.80 -0.73
CA ASP A 64 14.15 -25.92 0.64
C ASP A 64 14.41 -24.65 1.47
N GLY A 65 14.03 -24.67 2.75
CA GLY A 65 14.25 -23.56 3.68
C GLY A 65 15.71 -23.27 4.06
N ALA A 66 16.63 -24.19 3.76
CA ALA A 66 18.07 -23.99 3.94
C ALA A 66 18.74 -23.50 2.64
N GLY A 67 17.96 -23.32 1.56
CA GLY A 67 18.45 -22.90 0.25
C GLY A 67 19.01 -24.05 -0.60
N ARG A 68 18.87 -25.30 -0.17
CA ARG A 68 19.30 -26.46 -0.95
C ARG A 68 18.35 -26.65 -2.14
N VAL A 69 18.92 -26.79 -3.33
CA VAL A 69 18.17 -27.10 -4.56
C VAL A 69 17.60 -28.52 -4.48
N LEU A 70 16.30 -28.64 -4.69
CA LEU A 70 15.56 -29.90 -4.73
C LEU A 70 15.23 -30.33 -6.17
N GLY A 71 15.15 -29.38 -7.09
CA GLY A 71 14.89 -29.61 -8.50
C GLY A 71 14.50 -28.33 -9.24
N GLU A 72 13.93 -28.48 -10.43
CA GLU A 72 13.54 -27.40 -11.31
C GLU A 72 12.07 -27.52 -11.69
N LEU A 73 11.38 -26.38 -11.71
CA LEU A 73 10.02 -26.21 -12.19
C LEU A 73 10.08 -25.59 -13.59
N THR A 74 9.55 -26.29 -14.59
CA THR A 74 9.53 -25.80 -15.97
C THR A 74 8.66 -24.55 -16.12
N ALA A 75 9.10 -23.62 -16.96
CA ALA A 75 8.37 -22.41 -17.35
C ALA A 75 6.92 -22.69 -17.74
N MET A 76 6.03 -21.79 -17.33
CA MET A 76 4.58 -21.81 -17.61
C MET A 76 3.84 -23.06 -17.10
N ASN A 77 4.48 -23.87 -16.26
CA ASN A 77 3.85 -24.99 -15.58
C ASN A 77 3.50 -24.61 -14.13
N ALA A 78 2.28 -24.96 -13.71
CA ALA A 78 1.82 -24.74 -12.34
C ALA A 78 1.58 -26.08 -11.65
N LEU A 79 2.06 -26.19 -10.41
CA LEU A 79 1.93 -27.37 -9.57
C LEU A 79 1.18 -27.01 -8.29
N ASN A 80 0.39 -27.96 -7.78
CA ASN A 80 -0.31 -27.78 -6.51
C ASN A 80 0.63 -28.14 -5.35
N ALA A 81 0.84 -27.16 -4.48
CA ALA A 81 1.45 -27.35 -3.18
C ALA A 81 0.38 -27.66 -2.14
N ASN A 82 0.59 -28.74 -1.38
CA ASN A 82 -0.37 -29.22 -0.39
C ASN A 82 0.36 -29.74 0.87
N PRO A 83 -0.33 -29.82 2.02
CA PRO A 83 0.26 -30.33 3.24
C PRO A 83 0.59 -31.83 3.10
N ARG A 84 1.84 -32.22 3.38
CA ARG A 84 2.28 -33.63 3.50
C ARG A 84 2.89 -33.86 4.88
N GLY A 85 2.14 -34.46 5.80
CA GLY A 85 2.62 -34.73 7.17
C GLY A 85 2.87 -33.44 7.96
N LYS A 86 4.14 -33.07 8.21
CA LYS A 86 4.56 -31.77 8.77
C LYS A 86 5.24 -30.85 7.75
N ALA A 87 5.28 -31.27 6.49
CA ALA A 87 5.92 -30.59 5.38
C ALA A 87 4.90 -30.00 4.40
N VAL A 88 5.41 -29.24 3.43
CA VAL A 88 4.78 -28.90 2.16
C VAL A 88 5.26 -29.91 1.12
N GLY A 89 4.35 -30.47 0.34
CA GLY A 89 4.68 -31.24 -0.85
C GLY A 89 4.36 -30.46 -2.11
N LEU A 90 5.21 -30.56 -3.12
CA LEU A 90 5.04 -29.99 -4.47
C LEU A 90 5.59 -31.02 -5.47
N ALA A 91 4.71 -31.65 -6.26
CA ALA A 91 5.07 -32.85 -7.04
C ALA A 91 5.85 -33.88 -6.19
N ASP A 92 7.10 -34.18 -6.53
CA ASP A 92 7.96 -35.14 -5.81
C ASP A 92 8.79 -34.49 -4.70
N TRP A 93 8.82 -33.16 -4.63
CA TRP A 93 9.57 -32.43 -3.62
C TRP A 93 8.77 -32.31 -2.32
N GLN A 94 9.47 -32.43 -1.20
CA GLN A 94 8.87 -32.30 0.13
C GLN A 94 9.86 -31.68 1.12
N ALA A 95 9.47 -30.57 1.75
CA ALA A 95 10.27 -29.88 2.75
C ALA A 95 9.39 -29.11 3.75
N SER A 96 9.94 -28.69 4.89
CA SER A 96 9.21 -27.86 5.87
C SER A 96 8.72 -26.53 5.27
N GLN A 97 9.48 -26.00 4.33
CA GLN A 97 9.13 -24.91 3.44
C GLN A 97 9.78 -25.13 2.07
N LEU A 98 9.12 -24.64 1.03
CA LEU A 98 9.61 -24.67 -0.35
C LEU A 98 9.70 -23.24 -0.87
N ILE A 99 10.75 -22.94 -1.63
CA ILE A 99 10.95 -21.67 -2.31
C ILE A 99 10.99 -21.95 -3.81
N ILE A 100 10.16 -21.26 -4.58
CA ILE A 100 10.14 -21.28 -6.05
C ILE A 100 10.73 -19.95 -6.50
N GLU A 101 11.91 -20.01 -7.11
CA GLU A 101 12.69 -18.84 -7.52
C GLU A 101 12.85 -18.87 -9.04
N PRO A 102 12.12 -18.00 -9.78
CA PRO A 102 12.26 -17.88 -11.23
C PRO A 102 13.66 -17.47 -11.64
N GLU A 103 14.12 -17.99 -12.77
CA GLU A 103 15.35 -17.52 -13.42
C GLU A 103 15.07 -16.31 -14.32
N ASN A 104 16.13 -15.57 -14.67
CA ASN A 104 16.09 -14.47 -15.66
C ASN A 104 15.01 -13.41 -15.36
N ASP A 105 14.90 -13.01 -14.09
CA ASP A 105 13.90 -12.05 -13.60
C ASP A 105 12.45 -12.42 -13.95
N GLY A 106 12.17 -13.73 -13.98
CA GLY A 106 10.83 -14.27 -14.19
C GLY A 106 9.87 -13.97 -13.05
N TYR A 107 8.59 -14.25 -13.30
CA TYR A 107 7.49 -14.00 -12.38
C TYR A 107 6.99 -15.31 -11.78
N VAL A 108 6.45 -15.23 -10.56
CA VAL A 108 5.79 -16.38 -9.91
C VAL A 108 4.28 -16.30 -10.05
N TRP A 109 3.67 -17.43 -10.35
CA TRP A 109 2.22 -17.60 -10.31
C TRP A 109 1.82 -18.10 -8.92
N ILE A 110 0.82 -17.48 -8.31
CA ILE A 110 0.21 -17.96 -7.06
C ILE A 110 -1.31 -17.93 -7.24
N ASN A 111 -1.93 -19.12 -7.27
CA ASN A 111 -3.34 -19.40 -7.54
C ASN A 111 -3.84 -18.92 -8.90
N ASP A 112 -4.12 -17.63 -9.00
CA ASP A 112 -4.84 -16.99 -10.10
C ASP A 112 -4.11 -15.78 -10.67
N ARG A 113 -2.91 -15.44 -10.15
CA ARG A 113 -2.20 -14.21 -10.53
C ARG A 113 -0.69 -14.37 -10.58
N TRP A 114 -0.08 -13.52 -11.41
CA TRP A 114 1.36 -13.36 -11.51
C TRP A 114 1.87 -12.27 -10.56
N TYR A 115 3.01 -12.54 -9.93
CA TYR A 115 3.71 -11.64 -9.03
C TYR A 115 5.20 -11.59 -9.36
N ARG A 116 5.84 -10.45 -9.04
CA ARG A 116 7.30 -10.31 -9.06
C ARG A 116 7.96 -11.08 -7.93
N GLY A 117 9.28 -11.25 -8.03
CA GLY A 117 10.08 -11.93 -7.02
C GLY A 117 9.84 -13.43 -7.00
N ARG A 118 9.74 -14.01 -5.80
CA ARG A 118 9.71 -15.47 -5.60
C ARG A 118 8.61 -15.89 -4.65
N THR A 119 8.28 -17.18 -4.65
CA THR A 119 7.23 -17.74 -3.80
C THR A 119 7.85 -18.58 -2.69
N ARG A 120 7.47 -18.33 -1.44
CA ARG A 120 7.76 -19.22 -0.31
C ARG A 120 6.47 -19.86 0.18
N ILE A 121 6.45 -21.17 0.24
CA ILE A 121 5.32 -21.94 0.75
C ILE A 121 5.73 -22.59 2.05
N ILE A 122 4.95 -22.37 3.09
CA ILE A 122 5.20 -22.93 4.41
C ILE A 122 4.03 -23.79 4.87
N ARG A 123 4.34 -24.72 5.76
CA ARG A 123 3.31 -25.43 6.51
C ARG A 123 2.75 -24.54 7.63
N GLN A 124 1.43 -24.38 7.71
CA GLN A 124 0.78 -23.65 8.81
C GLN A 124 -0.50 -24.38 9.27
N GLY A 125 -0.44 -24.98 10.46
CA GLY A 125 -1.54 -25.79 10.98
C GLY A 125 -1.82 -27.01 10.11
N SER A 126 -3.09 -27.24 9.75
CA SER A 126 -3.49 -28.31 8.84
C SER A 126 -3.30 -27.97 7.35
N GLY A 127 -3.07 -26.70 7.01
CA GLY A 127 -2.95 -26.22 5.63
C GLY A 127 -1.57 -25.67 5.28
N VAL A 128 -1.47 -25.05 4.11
CA VAL A 128 -0.29 -24.34 3.61
C VAL A 128 -0.56 -22.84 3.49
N THR A 129 0.51 -22.06 3.63
CA THR A 129 0.48 -20.61 3.45
C THR A 129 1.50 -20.25 2.39
N ALA A 130 1.06 -19.50 1.37
CA ALA A 130 1.92 -19.00 0.30
C ALA A 130 2.23 -17.53 0.53
N LEU A 131 3.52 -17.24 0.54
CA LEU A 131 4.09 -15.90 0.67
C LEU A 131 4.73 -15.52 -0.66
N ASN A 132 4.47 -14.30 -1.11
CA ASN A 132 5.27 -13.66 -2.14
C ASN A 132 6.41 -12.90 -1.45
N LEU A 133 7.64 -13.21 -1.83
CA LEU A 133 8.85 -12.52 -1.41
C LEU A 133 9.28 -11.59 -2.55
N VAL A 134 9.25 -10.29 -2.31
CA VAL A 134 9.38 -9.28 -3.37
C VAL A 134 10.12 -8.06 -2.83
N ASP A 135 10.87 -7.38 -3.68
CA ASP A 135 11.49 -6.10 -3.33
C ASP A 135 10.41 -5.04 -3.03
N LEU A 136 10.67 -4.16 -2.07
CA LEU A 136 9.75 -3.11 -1.65
C LEU A 136 9.33 -2.20 -2.80
N GLU A 137 10.25 -1.79 -3.68
CA GLU A 137 9.91 -0.90 -4.80
C GLU A 137 9.08 -1.64 -5.84
N GLU A 138 9.42 -2.89 -6.14
CA GLU A 138 8.64 -3.74 -7.05
C GLU A 138 7.23 -4.04 -6.53
N TYR A 139 7.08 -4.25 -5.22
CA TYR A 139 5.78 -4.39 -4.57
C TYR A 139 4.89 -3.15 -4.80
N LEU A 140 5.48 -1.96 -4.74
CA LEU A 140 4.76 -0.70 -4.88
C LEU A 140 4.26 -0.46 -6.30
N TYR A 141 4.88 -1.03 -7.34
CA TYR A 141 4.33 -0.98 -8.70
C TYR A 141 2.90 -1.51 -8.75
N SER A 142 2.62 -2.61 -8.06
CA SER A 142 1.27 -3.17 -7.97
C SER A 142 0.38 -2.38 -7.02
N VAL A 143 0.87 -2.04 -5.83
CA VAL A 143 0.04 -1.36 -4.82
C VAL A 143 -0.45 -0.01 -5.31
N VAL A 144 0.42 0.79 -5.92
CA VAL A 144 0.05 2.14 -6.40
C VAL A 144 -1.01 2.05 -7.49
N GLY A 145 -0.88 1.13 -8.46
CA GLY A 145 -1.90 0.97 -9.50
C GLY A 145 -3.17 0.23 -9.06
N ALA A 146 -3.13 -0.46 -7.92
CA ALA A 146 -4.32 -1.06 -7.32
C ALA A 146 -5.11 -0.07 -6.43
N GLU A 147 -4.44 0.95 -5.88
CA GLU A 147 -5.00 1.92 -4.94
C GLU A 147 -5.34 3.27 -5.58
N ALA A 148 -4.62 3.68 -6.62
CA ALA A 148 -4.85 4.93 -7.36
C ALA A 148 -5.16 4.66 -8.84
N ILE A 149 -5.77 5.64 -9.51
CA ILE A 149 -6.06 5.53 -10.95
C ILE A 149 -4.77 5.84 -11.72
N PRO A 150 -4.26 4.93 -12.58
CA PRO A 150 -2.96 5.09 -13.22
C PRO A 150 -2.82 6.31 -14.14
N SER A 151 -3.94 6.89 -14.59
CA SER A 151 -3.97 8.10 -15.42
C SER A 151 -3.99 9.41 -14.61
N TRP A 152 -3.94 9.34 -13.28
CA TRP A 152 -3.85 10.53 -12.44
C TRP A 152 -2.52 11.27 -12.60
N PRO A 153 -2.48 12.57 -12.27
CA PRO A 153 -1.25 13.36 -12.30
C PRO A 153 -0.12 12.67 -11.52
N GLN A 154 1.10 12.76 -12.06
CA GLN A 154 2.27 12.10 -11.48
C GLN A 154 2.52 12.51 -10.02
N GLU A 155 2.24 13.75 -9.62
CA GLU A 155 2.40 14.19 -8.24
C GLU A 155 1.44 13.48 -7.26
N ALA A 156 0.24 13.09 -7.70
CA ALA A 156 -0.68 12.28 -6.90
C ALA A 156 -0.18 10.83 -6.77
N LEU A 157 0.32 10.25 -7.87
CA LEU A 157 0.90 8.90 -7.87
C LEU A 157 2.17 8.82 -7.01
N LYS A 158 3.02 9.85 -7.03
CA LYS A 158 4.20 9.98 -6.16
C LYS A 158 3.81 10.07 -4.68
N ALA A 159 2.80 10.89 -4.35
CA ALA A 159 2.29 10.99 -2.99
C ALA A 159 1.75 9.63 -2.50
N GLN A 160 0.98 8.92 -3.35
CA GLN A 160 0.50 7.56 -3.06
C GLN A 160 1.67 6.58 -2.89
N SER A 161 2.72 6.68 -3.70
CA SER A 161 3.91 5.81 -3.64
C SER A 161 4.63 5.95 -2.29
N VAL A 162 4.90 7.19 -1.87
CA VAL A 162 5.56 7.47 -0.58
C VAL A 162 4.68 7.04 0.60
N ALA A 163 3.37 7.35 0.57
CA ALA A 163 2.45 6.91 1.62
C ALA A 163 2.40 5.37 1.70
N ALA A 164 2.34 4.70 0.55
CA ALA A 164 2.29 3.26 0.48
C ALA A 164 3.58 2.59 0.98
N ARG A 165 4.75 3.10 0.58
CA ARG A 165 6.07 2.66 1.06
C ARG A 165 6.19 2.80 2.57
N THR A 166 5.82 3.96 3.07
CA THR A 166 5.87 4.29 4.50
C THR A 166 4.98 3.35 5.30
N TYR A 167 3.76 3.08 4.83
CA TYR A 167 2.85 2.16 5.48
C TYR A 167 3.39 0.72 5.50
N ALA A 168 3.95 0.22 4.38
CA ALA A 168 4.54 -1.11 4.32
C ALA A 168 5.67 -1.29 5.33
N LEU A 169 6.57 -0.30 5.41
CA LEU A 169 7.67 -0.29 6.39
C LEU A 169 7.16 -0.17 7.84
N TYR A 170 6.12 0.63 8.07
CA TYR A 170 5.49 0.71 9.39
C TYR A 170 4.94 -0.66 9.82
N GLN A 171 4.24 -1.37 8.92
CA GLN A 171 3.65 -2.69 9.21
C GLN A 171 4.73 -3.76 9.44
N MET A 172 5.78 -3.75 8.62
CA MET A 172 6.96 -4.62 8.81
C MET A 172 7.57 -4.44 10.20
N ASN A 173 7.67 -3.20 10.68
CA ASN A 173 8.29 -2.89 11.97
C ASN A 173 7.36 -3.11 13.19
N THR A 174 6.04 -3.10 13.00
CA THR A 174 5.08 -3.03 14.12
C THR A 174 4.11 -4.21 14.22
N SER A 175 3.88 -4.97 13.15
CA SER A 175 2.87 -6.04 13.15
C SER A 175 3.14 -7.17 14.15
N GLY A 176 4.40 -7.37 14.56
CA GLY A 176 4.84 -8.47 15.43
C GLY A 176 4.71 -9.86 14.80
N ASN A 177 4.27 -9.94 13.54
CA ASN A 177 4.09 -11.19 12.82
C ASN A 177 5.43 -11.67 12.27
N ARG A 178 5.85 -12.86 12.69
CA ARG A 178 7.13 -13.45 12.29
C ARG A 178 7.09 -14.13 10.93
N ILE A 179 5.89 -14.41 10.41
CA ILE A 179 5.69 -15.17 9.17
C ILE A 179 5.69 -14.24 7.95
N TYR A 180 4.92 -13.15 8.03
CA TYR A 180 4.71 -12.21 6.93
C TYR A 180 4.57 -10.79 7.47
N ASP A 181 4.93 -9.82 6.64
CA ASP A 181 4.93 -8.39 6.98
C ASP A 181 3.57 -7.75 6.66
N LEU A 182 2.98 -8.12 5.52
CA LEU A 182 1.64 -7.69 5.08
C LEU A 182 0.82 -8.88 4.56
N ASP A 183 -0.50 -8.69 4.46
CA ASP A 183 -1.41 -9.62 3.78
C ASP A 183 -2.27 -8.90 2.74
N THR A 184 -3.14 -9.63 2.04
CA THR A 184 -4.02 -9.12 0.98
C THR A 184 -5.45 -8.82 1.46
N THR A 185 -5.67 -8.73 2.77
CA THR A 185 -7.02 -8.46 3.32
C THR A 185 -7.34 -6.97 3.29
N THR A 186 -8.61 -6.60 3.52
CA THR A 186 -9.02 -5.18 3.62
C THR A 186 -8.42 -4.42 4.81
N ARG A 187 -7.58 -5.07 5.62
CA ARG A 187 -6.88 -4.46 6.75
C ARG A 187 -5.54 -3.83 6.34
N THR A 188 -5.06 -4.15 5.15
CA THR A 188 -3.77 -3.75 4.58
C THR A 188 -4.01 -3.20 3.17
N GLN A 189 -2.92 -2.95 2.45
CA GLN A 189 -2.94 -2.41 1.09
C GLN A 189 -3.39 -3.45 0.07
N VAL A 190 -4.06 -3.00 -0.98
CA VAL A 190 -4.47 -3.84 -2.09
C VAL A 190 -3.26 -4.21 -2.95
N TYR A 191 -2.88 -5.48 -2.93
CA TYR A 191 -1.80 -6.03 -3.76
C TYR A 191 -2.37 -7.04 -4.75
N LYS A 192 -2.27 -6.75 -6.05
CA LYS A 192 -2.85 -7.58 -7.13
C LYS A 192 -1.80 -8.18 -8.07
N GLY A 193 -0.52 -7.98 -7.79
CA GLY A 193 0.57 -8.41 -8.67
C GLY A 193 0.59 -7.62 -9.97
N LEU A 194 1.08 -8.27 -11.04
CA LEU A 194 1.38 -7.63 -12.32
C LEU A 194 0.15 -7.01 -13.02
N GLU A 195 -1.06 -7.48 -12.72
CA GLU A 195 -2.30 -6.96 -13.32
C GLU A 195 -2.59 -5.49 -12.97
N SER A 196 -1.95 -4.99 -11.92
CA SER A 196 -2.11 -3.62 -11.43
C SER A 196 -0.89 -2.75 -11.66
N GLU A 197 0.08 -3.22 -12.45
CA GLU A 197 1.26 -2.44 -12.79
C GLU A 197 1.04 -1.64 -14.08
N PHE A 198 1.47 -0.38 -14.06
CA PHE A 198 1.40 0.52 -15.20
C PHE A 198 2.67 1.34 -15.30
N THR A 199 3.06 1.75 -16.52
CA THR A 199 4.23 2.61 -16.73
C THR A 199 4.21 3.85 -15.84
N SER A 200 3.05 4.52 -15.70
CA SER A 200 2.91 5.70 -14.85
C SER A 200 3.16 5.41 -13.37
N THR A 201 2.76 4.23 -12.89
CA THR A 201 3.01 3.80 -11.51
C THR A 201 4.47 3.44 -11.29
N HIS A 202 5.13 2.83 -12.28
CA HIS A 202 6.58 2.58 -12.24
C HIS A 202 7.35 3.89 -12.16
N GLU A 203 7.01 4.87 -13.00
CA GLU A 203 7.62 6.20 -13.00
C GLU A 203 7.47 6.89 -11.62
N ALA A 204 6.28 6.86 -11.03
CA ALA A 204 6.02 7.49 -9.74
C ALA A 204 6.80 6.82 -8.58
N VAL A 205 6.80 5.48 -8.56
CA VAL A 205 7.53 4.70 -7.56
C VAL A 205 9.03 4.95 -7.68
N ASN A 206 9.59 4.86 -8.89
CA ASN A 206 11.01 5.09 -9.15
C ASN A 206 11.45 6.52 -8.85
N ALA A 207 10.62 7.52 -9.18
CA ALA A 207 10.91 8.92 -8.89
C ALA A 207 10.88 9.25 -7.38
N THR A 208 10.34 8.35 -6.56
CA THR A 208 10.26 8.49 -5.09
C THR A 208 10.93 7.32 -4.37
N ALA A 209 11.80 6.57 -5.05
CA ALA A 209 12.47 5.41 -4.49
C ALA A 209 13.18 5.79 -3.19
N GLY A 210 13.00 4.97 -2.15
CA GLY A 210 13.59 5.24 -0.83
C GLY A 210 12.93 6.37 -0.02
N GLN A 211 12.00 7.15 -0.57
CA GLN A 211 11.38 8.25 0.16
C GLN A 211 10.19 7.80 1.03
N ILE A 212 10.18 8.25 2.28
CA ILE A 212 9.16 7.93 3.29
C ILE A 212 8.73 9.18 4.07
N MET A 213 7.54 9.12 4.66
CA MET A 213 7.15 10.06 5.71
C MET A 213 7.64 9.54 7.07
N SER A 214 8.40 10.36 7.79
CA SER A 214 8.96 10.00 9.09
C SER A 214 8.61 11.00 10.19
N PHE A 215 8.53 10.49 11.42
CA PHE A 215 8.40 11.27 12.64
C PHE A 215 9.37 10.70 13.68
N ASN A 216 10.22 11.56 14.25
CA ASN A 216 11.31 11.14 15.15
C ASN A 216 12.21 10.03 14.58
N GLY A 217 12.55 10.14 13.28
CA GLY A 217 13.45 9.21 12.59
C GLY A 217 12.87 7.83 12.31
N LYS A 218 11.55 7.63 12.49
CA LYS A 218 10.86 6.36 12.21
C LYS A 218 9.77 6.57 11.16
N PRO A 219 9.49 5.58 10.30
CA PRO A 219 8.32 5.60 9.41
C PRO A 219 7.04 5.84 10.20
N ILE A 220 6.18 6.75 9.73
CA ILE A 220 4.88 7.00 10.36
C ILE A 220 3.85 5.92 9.99
N LEU A 221 2.75 5.87 10.73
CA LEU A 221 1.54 5.17 10.26
C LEU A 221 0.90 5.99 9.12
N ALA A 222 1.36 5.80 7.88
CA ALA A 222 0.90 6.52 6.70
C ALA A 222 -0.39 5.91 6.11
N VAL A 223 -1.48 5.93 6.88
CA VAL A 223 -2.78 5.47 6.39
C VAL A 223 -3.34 6.42 5.33
N PHE A 224 -4.13 5.87 4.41
CA PHE A 224 -4.77 6.60 3.33
C PHE A 224 -6.14 6.02 3.00
N HIS A 225 -6.99 6.80 2.35
CA HIS A 225 -8.35 6.42 2.01
C HIS A 225 -8.82 7.12 0.73
N SER A 226 -9.94 6.66 0.15
CA SER A 226 -10.42 7.19 -1.14
C SER A 226 -10.84 8.65 -1.09
N SER A 227 -11.78 9.00 -0.22
CA SER A 227 -12.35 10.35 -0.13
C SER A 227 -12.85 10.61 1.30
N SER A 228 -12.50 11.76 1.87
CA SER A 228 -12.81 12.08 3.27
C SER A 228 -14.25 12.58 3.46
N GLY A 229 -14.82 13.20 2.41
CA GLY A 229 -16.10 13.92 2.45
C GLY A 229 -15.95 15.41 2.81
N GLY A 230 -14.79 16.00 2.51
CA GLY A 230 -14.45 17.41 2.67
C GLY A 230 -13.56 17.75 3.87
N HIS A 231 -13.31 16.81 4.77
CA HIS A 231 -12.38 16.99 5.89
C HIS A 231 -11.92 15.63 6.42
N THR A 232 -10.62 15.48 6.70
CA THR A 232 -10.07 14.29 7.35
C THR A 232 -10.25 14.34 8.87
N GLU A 233 -10.03 13.25 9.57
CA GLU A 233 -10.23 13.12 11.01
C GLU A 233 -8.91 13.06 11.77
N ASN A 234 -8.93 13.49 13.03
CA ASN A 234 -7.87 13.11 13.96
C ASN A 234 -7.97 11.60 14.21
N VAL A 235 -6.82 10.93 14.34
CA VAL A 235 -6.79 9.48 14.56
C VAL A 235 -7.50 9.06 15.84
N GLU A 236 -7.44 9.87 16.91
CA GLU A 236 -8.08 9.58 18.20
C GLU A 236 -9.59 9.74 18.20
N ASP A 237 -10.13 10.46 17.24
CA ASP A 237 -11.58 10.57 17.11
C ASP A 237 -12.19 9.30 16.52
N VAL A 238 -11.42 8.54 15.72
CA VAL A 238 -11.89 7.35 14.99
C VAL A 238 -11.36 6.04 15.57
N TRP A 239 -10.06 5.93 15.83
CA TRP A 239 -9.41 4.69 16.26
C TRP A 239 -8.99 4.73 17.73
N ASN A 240 -7.80 5.25 18.02
CA ASN A 240 -7.14 5.14 19.32
C ASN A 240 -6.14 6.29 19.49
N SER A 241 -5.23 6.17 20.46
CA SER A 241 -4.23 7.15 20.89
C SER A 241 -3.79 8.20 19.86
N PRO A 242 -3.70 9.48 20.27
CA PRO A 242 -3.37 10.57 19.37
C PRO A 242 -2.00 10.36 18.75
N LEU A 243 -1.91 10.61 17.44
CA LEU A 243 -0.66 10.66 16.70
C LEU A 243 -0.46 12.10 16.20
N PRO A 244 0.67 12.76 16.50
CA PRO A 244 0.92 14.14 16.09
C PRO A 244 0.81 14.38 14.58
N TYR A 245 0.96 13.32 13.79
CA TYR A 245 0.95 13.36 12.33
C TYR A 245 -0.32 12.88 11.65
N LEU A 246 -1.33 12.41 12.38
CA LEU A 246 -2.65 12.09 11.84
C LEU A 246 -3.68 13.03 12.47
N ARG A 247 -3.68 14.27 11.97
CA ARG A 247 -4.59 15.34 12.37
C ARG A 247 -5.62 15.60 11.27
N GLY A 248 -6.83 15.98 11.66
CA GLY A 248 -7.86 16.38 10.71
C GLY A 248 -7.45 17.67 9.98
N VAL A 249 -7.57 17.65 8.65
CA VAL A 249 -7.31 18.79 7.75
C VAL A 249 -8.43 18.91 6.71
N VAL A 250 -8.60 20.10 6.16
CA VAL A 250 -9.49 20.34 5.01
C VAL A 250 -9.09 19.43 3.86
N ASP A 251 -10.09 18.89 3.16
CA ASP A 251 -9.88 18.02 2.00
C ASP A 251 -10.45 18.62 0.71
N TYR A 252 -9.85 18.23 -0.41
CA TYR A 252 -10.13 18.75 -1.76
C TYR A 252 -10.75 17.66 -2.65
N ASP A 253 -11.54 16.76 -2.07
CA ASP A 253 -12.05 15.54 -2.70
C ASP A 253 -13.44 15.72 -3.33
N GLN A 254 -13.91 16.95 -3.55
CA GLN A 254 -15.28 17.24 -4.01
C GLN A 254 -15.57 16.67 -5.41
N VAL A 255 -14.53 16.47 -6.23
CA VAL A 255 -14.61 15.86 -7.57
C VAL A 255 -14.75 14.34 -7.52
N ALA A 256 -14.58 13.71 -6.35
CA ALA A 256 -14.66 12.27 -6.23
C ALA A 256 -16.07 11.77 -6.60
N PRO A 257 -16.22 10.73 -7.43
CA PRO A 257 -17.52 10.14 -7.75
C PRO A 257 -18.21 9.52 -6.52
N VAL A 258 -17.43 9.31 -5.46
CA VAL A 258 -17.88 8.77 -4.17
C VAL A 258 -18.01 9.86 -3.10
N PHE A 259 -17.83 11.14 -3.45
CA PHE A 259 -17.93 12.27 -2.52
C PHE A 259 -19.30 12.33 -1.84
N GLN A 260 -20.37 11.99 -2.57
CA GLN A 260 -21.72 11.86 -2.06
C GLN A 260 -22.29 10.49 -2.43
N TRP A 261 -23.11 9.93 -1.54
CA TRP A 261 -23.79 8.66 -1.78
C TRP A 261 -25.06 8.54 -0.94
N SER A 262 -26.00 7.71 -1.39
CA SER A 262 -27.20 7.41 -0.63
C SER A 262 -27.51 5.92 -0.62
N LYS A 263 -28.11 5.46 0.48
CA LYS A 263 -28.71 4.13 0.61
C LYS A 263 -30.03 4.22 1.35
N ASN A 264 -31.01 3.45 0.90
CA ASN A 264 -32.30 3.35 1.56
C ASN A 264 -32.48 1.93 2.11
N PHE A 265 -32.96 1.83 3.34
CA PHE A 265 -33.24 0.56 3.98
C PHE A 265 -34.65 0.57 4.56
N SER A 266 -35.37 -0.55 4.46
CA SER A 266 -36.59 -0.72 5.25
C SER A 266 -36.25 -1.03 6.71
N ALA A 267 -37.16 -0.71 7.63
CA ALA A 267 -37.04 -1.05 9.05
C ALA A 267 -36.78 -2.56 9.31
N GLY A 268 -37.41 -3.43 8.52
CA GLY A 268 -37.23 -4.88 8.63
C GLY A 268 -35.89 -5.36 8.08
N GLU A 269 -35.43 -4.76 6.99
CA GLU A 269 -34.12 -5.05 6.41
C GLU A 269 -32.98 -4.68 7.35
N LEU A 270 -33.02 -3.49 7.95
CA LEU A 270 -32.04 -3.09 8.98
C LEU A 270 -32.02 -4.08 10.14
N GLY A 271 -33.22 -4.51 10.59
CA GLY A 271 -33.37 -5.50 11.65
C GLY A 271 -32.68 -6.82 11.33
N ARG A 272 -32.83 -7.31 10.09
CA ARG A 272 -32.19 -8.54 9.59
C ARG A 272 -30.67 -8.38 9.48
N LEU A 273 -30.17 -7.26 8.98
CA LEU A 273 -28.74 -7.02 8.80
C LEU A 273 -28.00 -6.85 10.13
N ILE A 274 -28.62 -6.18 11.12
CA ILE A 274 -28.02 -5.91 12.44
C ILE A 274 -28.23 -7.10 13.40
N GLY A 275 -29.37 -7.78 13.28
CA GLY A 275 -29.79 -8.91 14.09
C GLY A 275 -30.13 -8.53 15.54
N GLY A 276 -31.05 -9.26 16.17
CA GLY A 276 -31.32 -9.17 17.62
C GLY A 276 -31.96 -7.87 18.11
N VAL A 277 -32.55 -7.06 17.21
CA VAL A 277 -33.33 -5.85 17.57
C VAL A 277 -34.78 -5.90 17.05
N GLY A 278 -35.11 -6.86 16.19
CA GLY A 278 -36.42 -6.92 15.52
C GLY A 278 -36.55 -5.83 14.44
N ARG A 279 -37.76 -5.34 14.20
CA ARG A 279 -38.02 -4.26 13.23
C ARG A 279 -37.52 -2.93 13.79
N VAL A 280 -36.61 -2.27 13.07
CA VAL A 280 -35.95 -1.04 13.55
C VAL A 280 -36.95 0.12 13.61
N ARG A 281 -36.96 0.79 14.77
CA ARG A 281 -37.79 1.97 15.06
C ARG A 281 -36.98 3.25 15.04
N SER A 282 -35.73 3.21 15.51
CA SER A 282 -34.84 4.37 15.48
C SER A 282 -33.37 3.99 15.34
N LEU A 283 -32.63 4.93 14.74
CA LEU A 283 -31.18 4.95 14.64
C LEU A 283 -30.72 6.31 15.15
N SER A 284 -29.97 6.35 16.24
CA SER A 284 -29.43 7.59 16.80
C SER A 284 -27.92 7.49 17.03
N PRO A 285 -27.12 8.41 16.45
CA PRO A 285 -25.70 8.49 16.77
C PRO A 285 -25.52 8.73 18.28
N GLU A 286 -24.75 7.87 18.94
CA GLU A 286 -24.37 8.04 20.35
C GLU A 286 -23.06 8.80 20.48
N ARG A 287 -22.12 8.56 19.54
CA ARG A 287 -20.87 9.31 19.45
C ARG A 287 -20.55 9.60 17.98
N THR A 288 -20.17 10.85 17.72
CA THR A 288 -19.61 11.29 16.45
C THR A 288 -18.23 11.91 16.66
N THR A 289 -17.42 11.93 15.60
CA THR A 289 -16.23 12.79 15.54
C THR A 289 -16.63 14.27 15.44
N PRO A 290 -15.69 15.22 15.64
CA PRO A 290 -15.94 16.64 15.41
C PRO A 290 -16.45 16.96 14.00
N HIS A 291 -16.08 16.17 13.00
CA HIS A 291 -16.52 16.36 11.60
C HIS A 291 -17.70 15.46 11.20
N GLY A 292 -18.35 14.81 12.17
CA GLY A 292 -19.66 14.18 11.99
C GLY A 292 -19.64 12.71 11.57
N ARG A 293 -18.47 12.04 11.56
CA ARG A 293 -18.43 10.58 11.38
C ARG A 293 -19.01 9.88 12.59
N VAL A 294 -19.95 8.97 12.37
CA VAL A 294 -20.54 8.16 13.44
C VAL A 294 -19.53 7.12 13.91
N ILE A 295 -19.24 7.12 15.21
CA ILE A 295 -18.36 6.15 15.86
C ILE A 295 -19.15 5.08 16.60
N ARG A 296 -20.29 5.46 17.17
CA ARG A 296 -21.25 4.52 17.77
C ARG A 296 -22.67 4.92 17.44
N MET A 297 -23.48 3.94 17.08
CA MET A 297 -24.90 4.10 16.77
C MET A 297 -25.72 3.26 17.73
N ARG A 298 -26.71 3.89 18.34
CA ARG A 298 -27.76 3.20 19.07
C ARG A 298 -28.87 2.82 18.08
N VAL A 299 -29.19 1.54 18.05
CA VAL A 299 -30.24 0.96 17.23
C VAL A 299 -31.33 0.46 18.16
N VAL A 300 -32.55 0.96 18.00
CA VAL A 300 -33.71 0.50 18.76
C VAL A 300 -34.71 -0.10 17.80
N GLY A 301 -35.12 -1.34 18.07
CA GLY A 301 -36.22 -1.99 17.38
C GLY A 301 -37.31 -2.45 18.36
N ASP A 302 -38.29 -3.16 17.85
CA ASP A 302 -39.43 -3.65 18.65
C ASP A 302 -39.12 -4.85 19.55
N GLN A 303 -37.99 -5.53 19.33
CA GLN A 303 -37.56 -6.69 20.12
C GLN A 303 -36.33 -6.39 20.99
N GLY A 304 -35.79 -5.17 20.96
CA GLY A 304 -34.66 -4.79 21.79
C GLY A 304 -33.87 -3.60 21.24
N SER A 305 -32.70 -3.37 21.83
CA SER A 305 -31.77 -2.36 21.36
C SER A 305 -30.34 -2.87 21.35
N LYS A 306 -29.50 -2.30 20.48
CA LYS A 306 -28.08 -2.58 20.40
C LYS A 306 -27.29 -1.29 20.25
N LEU A 307 -26.08 -1.32 20.77
CA LEU A 307 -25.05 -0.35 20.44
C LEU A 307 -24.08 -1.01 19.46
N ILE A 308 -23.91 -0.40 18.29
CA ILE A 308 -23.02 -0.91 17.24
C ILE A 308 -21.93 0.10 16.92
N SER A 309 -20.71 -0.40 16.68
CA SER A 309 -19.57 0.43 16.29
C SER A 309 -19.65 0.87 14.83
N ASP A 310 -18.85 1.86 14.46
CA ASP A 310 -18.57 2.28 13.08
C ASP A 310 -18.20 1.10 12.15
N THR A 311 -17.35 0.20 12.61
CA THR A 311 -16.89 -0.97 11.85
C THR A 311 -18.04 -1.95 11.62
N GLN A 312 -18.88 -2.15 12.64
CA GLN A 312 -20.08 -2.96 12.53
C GLN A 312 -21.11 -2.31 11.59
N LEU A 313 -21.32 -1.00 11.67
CA LEU A 313 -22.20 -0.25 10.77
C LEU A 313 -21.77 -0.40 9.31
N ARG A 314 -20.49 -0.12 9.01
CA ARG A 314 -19.95 -0.23 7.65
C ARG A 314 -20.08 -1.66 7.13
N ARG A 315 -19.83 -2.66 7.97
CA ARG A 315 -19.94 -4.07 7.57
C ARG A 315 -21.40 -4.50 7.35
N PHE A 316 -22.30 -4.21 8.28
CA PHE A 316 -23.69 -4.67 8.20
C PHE A 316 -24.49 -3.97 7.10
N LEU A 317 -24.20 -2.70 6.84
CA LEU A 317 -24.95 -1.88 5.88
C LEU A 317 -24.14 -1.59 4.59
N GLU A 318 -22.93 -2.14 4.50
CA GLU A 318 -21.99 -1.97 3.39
C GLU A 318 -21.75 -0.48 3.05
N LEU A 319 -21.60 0.37 4.08
CA LEU A 319 -21.46 1.81 3.89
C LEU A 319 -20.06 2.17 3.38
N ARG A 320 -20.01 3.12 2.45
CA ARG A 320 -18.74 3.71 1.97
C ARG A 320 -18.00 4.41 3.11
N SER A 321 -18.70 5.17 3.95
CA SER A 321 -18.13 5.83 5.13
C SER A 321 -19.13 5.84 6.29
N THR A 322 -18.70 6.32 7.46
CA THR A 322 -19.60 6.65 8.57
C THR A 322 -19.93 8.14 8.65
N LEU A 323 -19.55 8.93 7.64
CA LEU A 323 -19.95 10.34 7.52
C LEU A 323 -21.29 10.39 6.79
N PHE A 324 -22.39 10.39 7.54
CA PHE A 324 -23.73 10.43 6.95
C PHE A 324 -24.77 11.05 7.88
N THR A 325 -25.89 11.44 7.29
CA THR A 325 -27.13 11.77 8.00
C THR A 325 -28.16 10.67 7.76
N ILE A 326 -29.12 10.55 8.68
CA ILE A 326 -30.24 9.62 8.56
C ILE A 326 -31.54 10.41 8.62
N SER A 327 -32.45 10.12 7.70
CA SER A 327 -33.85 10.53 7.79
C SER A 327 -34.75 9.31 7.72
N ALA A 328 -35.76 9.25 8.59
CA ALA A 328 -36.75 8.17 8.60
C ALA A 328 -38.10 8.69 8.10
N ASN A 329 -38.70 7.99 7.14
CA ASN A 329 -40.04 8.29 6.62
C ASN A 329 -40.79 6.98 6.33
N ASN A 330 -42.00 6.83 6.87
CA ASN A 330 -42.89 5.67 6.64
C ASN A 330 -42.19 4.30 6.78
N GLY A 331 -41.35 4.14 7.81
CA GLY A 331 -40.63 2.88 8.05
C GLY A 331 -39.48 2.59 7.07
N THR A 332 -39.08 3.58 6.27
CA THR A 332 -37.86 3.58 5.44
C THR A 332 -36.85 4.55 6.04
N PHE A 333 -35.59 4.14 6.08
CA PHE A 333 -34.46 4.93 6.54
C PHE A 333 -33.58 5.28 5.35
N ALA A 334 -33.52 6.57 5.01
CA ALA A 334 -32.60 7.09 4.02
C ALA A 334 -31.31 7.55 4.71
N ILE A 335 -30.20 6.96 4.28
CA ILE A 335 -28.85 7.26 4.74
C ILE A 335 -28.16 8.02 3.62
N ASN A 336 -27.88 9.31 3.84
CA ASN A 336 -27.20 10.17 2.90
C ASN A 336 -25.80 10.47 3.43
N GLY A 337 -24.80 9.92 2.77
CA GLY A 337 -23.43 9.98 3.22
C GLY A 337 -22.48 10.70 2.28
N ARG A 338 -21.28 10.95 2.80
CA ARG A 338 -20.17 11.56 2.06
C ARG A 338 -18.88 10.80 2.24
N GLY A 339 -18.04 10.84 1.21
CA GLY A 339 -16.73 10.21 1.18
C GLY A 339 -16.76 8.68 1.22
N PHE A 340 -15.57 8.09 1.10
CA PHE A 340 -15.33 6.66 1.08
C PHE A 340 -14.03 6.31 1.81
N GLY A 341 -14.15 5.53 2.88
CA GLY A 341 -13.03 5.08 3.70
C GLY A 341 -13.09 5.63 5.12
N HIS A 342 -12.00 5.44 5.87
CA HIS A 342 -11.94 5.78 7.30
C HIS A 342 -11.76 7.28 7.56
N GLY A 343 -11.26 8.05 6.58
CA GLY A 343 -11.14 9.51 6.72
C GLY A 343 -9.88 10.00 7.42
N ILE A 344 -8.85 9.16 7.59
CA ILE A 344 -7.63 9.50 8.35
C ILE A 344 -6.45 9.54 7.38
N GLY A 345 -5.52 10.49 7.55
CA GLY A 345 -4.34 10.62 6.72
C GLY A 345 -4.66 11.07 5.30
N LEU A 346 -3.91 10.56 4.32
CA LEU A 346 -3.99 10.96 2.92
C LEU A 346 -5.36 10.61 2.31
N SER A 347 -6.02 11.59 1.70
CA SER A 347 -7.18 11.40 0.83
C SER A 347 -6.72 11.26 -0.61
N GLN A 348 -7.03 10.14 -1.26
CA GLN A 348 -6.59 9.86 -2.64
C GLN A 348 -7.16 10.85 -3.64
N TRP A 349 -8.47 11.12 -3.56
CA TRP A 349 -9.11 12.12 -4.43
C TRP A 349 -8.70 13.55 -4.08
N GLY A 350 -8.40 13.84 -2.81
CA GLY A 350 -7.84 15.13 -2.44
C GLY A 350 -6.42 15.33 -2.96
N ALA A 351 -5.57 14.30 -2.91
CA ALA A 351 -4.24 14.30 -3.53
C ALA A 351 -4.33 14.49 -5.05
N PHE A 352 -5.26 13.81 -5.72
CA PHE A 352 -5.56 14.03 -7.13
C PHE A 352 -5.88 15.50 -7.42
N SER A 353 -6.85 16.09 -6.71
CA SER A 353 -7.26 17.48 -6.95
C SER A 353 -6.15 18.49 -6.70
N LEU A 354 -5.33 18.27 -5.67
CA LEU A 354 -4.17 19.12 -5.38
C LEU A 354 -3.11 19.00 -6.47
N ALA A 355 -2.83 17.78 -6.93
CA ALA A 355 -1.88 17.55 -8.01
C ALA A 355 -2.37 18.14 -9.35
N ASP A 356 -3.67 18.06 -9.64
CA ASP A 356 -4.30 18.69 -10.81
C ASP A 356 -4.16 20.22 -10.79
N GLN A 357 -4.10 20.82 -9.59
CA GLN A 357 -3.80 22.24 -9.37
C GLN A 357 -2.30 22.57 -9.36
N GLY A 358 -1.42 21.59 -9.65
CA GLY A 358 0.03 21.78 -9.71
C GLY A 358 0.74 21.73 -8.36
N VAL A 359 0.08 21.24 -7.30
CA VAL A 359 0.74 21.02 -5.99
C VAL A 359 1.63 19.78 -6.06
N THR A 360 2.87 19.92 -5.60
CA THR A 360 3.87 18.84 -5.61
C THR A 360 3.60 17.79 -4.53
N TYR A 361 4.05 16.56 -4.75
CA TYR A 361 3.80 15.42 -3.87
C TYR A 361 4.28 15.63 -2.42
N ASP A 362 5.41 16.31 -2.23
CA ASP A 362 5.96 16.64 -0.91
C ASP A 362 5.03 17.58 -0.13
N ARG A 363 4.41 18.55 -0.83
CA ARG A 363 3.43 19.46 -0.24
C ARG A 363 2.10 18.77 0.03
N ILE A 364 1.66 17.89 -0.88
CA ILE A 364 0.47 17.04 -0.67
C ILE A 364 0.65 16.19 0.59
N LEU A 365 1.78 15.49 0.71
CA LEU A 365 2.08 14.66 1.87
C LEU A 365 2.16 15.48 3.17
N SER A 366 2.81 16.65 3.12
CA SER A 366 2.91 17.55 4.28
C SER A 366 1.55 18.11 4.71
N HIS A 367 0.60 18.26 3.79
CA HIS A 367 -0.78 18.65 4.09
C HIS A 367 -1.52 17.56 4.87
N TYR A 368 -1.44 16.29 4.45
CA TYR A 368 -2.18 15.21 5.10
C TYR A 368 -1.48 14.58 6.31
N TYR A 369 -0.14 14.61 6.35
CA TYR A 369 0.67 14.05 7.42
C TYR A 369 1.39 15.18 8.19
N GLN A 370 0.61 15.91 8.97
CA GLN A 370 1.08 17.06 9.76
C GLN A 370 2.30 16.70 10.62
N ASN A 371 3.24 17.61 10.89
CA ASN A 371 4.41 17.36 11.74
C ASN A 371 5.37 16.22 11.32
N ALA A 372 5.03 15.39 10.33
CA ALA A 372 5.94 14.42 9.72
C ALA A 372 6.81 15.11 8.66
N ARG A 373 7.89 14.45 8.27
CA ARG A 373 8.84 14.96 7.28
C ARG A 373 9.06 13.92 6.20
N LEU A 374 9.17 14.38 4.96
CA LEU A 374 9.69 13.55 3.89
C LEU A 374 11.19 13.33 4.13
N THR A 375 11.61 12.08 4.22
CA THR A 375 13.00 11.68 4.43
C THR A 375 13.32 10.45 3.58
N GLU A 376 14.60 10.21 3.34
CA GLU A 376 15.05 8.93 2.81
C GLU A 376 14.95 7.84 3.89
N MET A 377 14.76 6.60 3.46
CA MET A 377 14.81 5.44 4.34
C MET A 377 16.17 5.36 5.04
N PRO A 378 16.22 4.91 6.30
CA PRO A 378 17.49 4.60 6.94
C PRO A 378 18.24 3.53 6.15
N ASN A 379 19.52 3.78 5.87
CA ASN A 379 20.43 2.79 5.27
C ASN A 379 20.62 1.55 6.16
#